data_AF-A0A1L6QZN6-F1
#
_entry.id   AF-A0A1L6QZN6-F1
#
_cell.length_a   1.000
_cell.length_b   1.000
_cell.length_c   1.000
_cell.angle_alpha   90.00
_cell.angle_beta   90.00
_cell.angle_gamma   90.00
#
_symmetry.space_group_name_H-M   'P 1'
#
loop_
_entity.id
_entity.type
_entity.pdbx_description
1 polymer ?
#
loop_
_entity_poly.entity_id
_entity_poly.type
_entity_poly.pdbx_seq_one_letter_code
_entity_poly.pdbx_strand_id
1 'polypeptide(L)'
;MQQFADIFMPLSIALIMFGIGLELCLKDFRRVFAHPRAIITGLVSQIFLLPLIAFLLIFFWPIDPIYKIGIMLLAGCPGGTASNLVTKMLKGRVALSVSLTAFNSLIILFSIPLVIELSYAVFGNNGAKVQLSFGQTMGDVLLTVVLPVMSGILINELYGHKFGESFHKALRYILPGIMLLAFIVVIFFDENQKGVEYLKHLNLLIPLIILNFATIIAGYFAARRMKLKHSAAYTIAVEMGLQNSVLALFIANQLLKDQDISLVAILYGSFSLIITFLGGWILKHYFGKENIEKI
;
A
#
# COMPACT_ATOMS: atom_id res chain seq x y z
N MET A 1 -1.99 20.92 -25.31
CA MET A 1 -1.49 20.11 -24.17
C MET A 1 -2.62 19.53 -23.31
N GLN A 2 -3.71 20.26 -23.04
CA GLN A 2 -4.88 19.74 -22.28
C GLN A 2 -5.50 18.45 -22.89
N GLN A 3 -5.83 18.43 -24.19
CA GLN A 3 -6.36 17.23 -24.86
C GLN A 3 -5.43 16.00 -24.79
N PHE A 4 -4.11 16.19 -24.70
CA PHE A 4 -3.16 15.09 -24.52
C PHE A 4 -3.23 14.53 -23.09
N ALA A 5 -3.32 15.41 -22.08
CA ALA A 5 -3.47 15.00 -20.68
C ALA A 5 -4.81 14.30 -20.42
N ASP A 6 -5.89 14.75 -21.07
CA ASP A 6 -7.25 14.22 -20.90
C ASP A 6 -7.40 12.78 -21.41
N ILE A 7 -6.57 12.35 -22.38
CA ILE A 7 -6.57 10.98 -22.92
C ILE A 7 -5.48 10.14 -22.25
N PHE A 8 -4.29 10.71 -22.05
CA PHE A 8 -3.13 9.95 -21.58
C PHE A 8 -3.21 9.57 -20.10
N MET A 9 -3.79 10.42 -19.25
CA MET A 9 -3.95 10.09 -17.82
C MET A 9 -4.91 8.92 -17.58
N PRO A 10 -6.16 8.90 -18.11
CA PRO A 10 -7.04 7.74 -17.98
C PRO A 10 -6.45 6.47 -18.59
N LEU A 11 -5.74 6.58 -19.73
CA LEU A 11 -5.08 5.44 -20.36
C LEU A 11 -3.94 4.88 -19.50
N SER A 12 -3.14 5.75 -18.87
CA SER A 12 -2.06 5.34 -17.96
C SER A 12 -2.61 4.64 -16.72
N ILE A 13 -3.70 5.17 -16.15
CA ILE A 13 -4.44 4.54 -15.04
C ILE A 13 -4.93 3.17 -15.46
N ALA A 14 -5.59 3.07 -16.63
CA ALA A 14 -6.08 1.80 -17.13
C ALA A 14 -4.94 0.79 -17.35
N LEU A 15 -3.79 1.19 -17.91
CA LEU A 15 -2.66 0.30 -18.14
C LEU A 15 -2.08 -0.25 -16.82
N ILE A 16 -1.98 0.58 -15.78
CA ILE A 16 -1.45 0.15 -14.49
C ILE A 16 -2.45 -0.73 -13.75
N MET A 17 -3.73 -0.39 -13.81
CA MET A 17 -4.81 -1.21 -13.25
C MET A 17 -4.89 -2.58 -13.95
N PHE A 18 -4.67 -2.61 -15.27
CA PHE A 18 -4.48 -3.85 -16.02
C PHE A 18 -3.24 -4.63 -15.56
N GLY A 19 -2.11 -3.96 -15.33
CA GLY A 19 -0.90 -4.56 -14.78
C GLY A 19 -1.12 -5.20 -13.40
N ILE A 20 -1.85 -4.53 -12.52
CA ILE A 20 -2.28 -5.10 -11.23
C ILE A 20 -3.16 -6.33 -11.46
N GLY A 21 -4.12 -6.27 -12.40
CA GLY A 21 -4.94 -7.42 -12.77
C GLY A 21 -4.13 -8.63 -13.24
N LEU A 22 -3.02 -8.40 -13.96
CA LEU A 22 -2.11 -9.46 -14.40
C LEU A 22 -1.38 -10.15 -13.23
N GLU A 23 -1.28 -9.52 -12.07
CA GLU A 23 -0.69 -10.12 -10.86
C GLU A 23 -1.68 -11.04 -10.11
N LEU A 24 -2.97 -10.92 -10.37
CA LEU A 24 -4.03 -11.61 -9.64
C LEU A 24 -4.36 -12.96 -10.28
N CYS A 25 -4.42 -14.03 -9.48
CA CYS A 25 -4.83 -15.37 -9.93
C CYS A 25 -6.17 -15.78 -9.30
N LEU A 26 -7.12 -16.28 -10.11
CA LEU A 26 -8.45 -16.71 -9.61
C LEU A 26 -8.36 -17.82 -8.55
N LYS A 27 -7.29 -18.62 -8.58
CA LYS A 27 -7.01 -19.66 -7.58
C LYS A 27 -6.78 -19.09 -6.18
N ASP A 28 -6.28 -17.86 -6.06
CA ASP A 28 -6.06 -17.21 -4.77
C ASP A 28 -7.39 -16.80 -4.11
N PHE A 29 -8.44 -16.59 -4.90
CA PHE A 29 -9.79 -16.30 -4.42
C PHE A 29 -10.47 -17.54 -3.82
N ARG A 30 -10.26 -18.72 -4.42
CA ARG A 30 -10.81 -19.98 -3.88
C ARG A 30 -10.21 -20.35 -2.53
N ARG A 31 -8.97 -19.95 -2.25
CA ARG A 31 -8.29 -20.23 -0.97
C ARG A 31 -8.92 -19.53 0.22
N VAL A 32 -9.76 -18.50 0.01
CA VAL A 32 -10.46 -17.82 1.09
C VAL A 32 -11.36 -18.75 1.87
N PHE A 33 -12.05 -19.62 1.17
CA PHE A 33 -12.97 -20.57 1.78
C PHE A 33 -12.26 -21.59 2.68
N ALA A 34 -10.94 -21.79 2.53
CA ALA A 34 -10.17 -22.68 3.39
C ALA A 34 -9.79 -22.04 4.73
N HIS A 35 -9.56 -20.72 4.77
CA HIS A 35 -9.08 -20.00 5.97
C HIS A 35 -9.76 -18.63 6.18
N PRO A 36 -11.11 -18.59 6.29
CA PRO A 36 -11.88 -17.35 6.28
C PRO A 36 -11.51 -16.40 7.43
N ARG A 37 -11.26 -16.93 8.63
CA ARG A 37 -10.88 -16.11 9.80
C ARG A 37 -9.60 -15.32 9.58
N ALA A 38 -8.59 -15.91 8.95
CA ALA A 38 -7.31 -15.24 8.72
C ALA A 38 -7.44 -14.12 7.68
N ILE A 39 -8.23 -14.35 6.63
CA ILE A 39 -8.45 -13.38 5.56
C ILE A 39 -9.31 -12.23 6.04
N ILE A 40 -10.42 -12.50 6.73
CA ILE A 40 -11.28 -11.45 7.30
C ILE A 40 -10.46 -10.59 8.27
N THR A 41 -9.66 -11.22 9.15
CA THR A 41 -8.81 -10.47 10.08
C THR A 41 -7.80 -9.59 9.34
N GLY A 42 -7.11 -10.14 8.33
CA GLY A 42 -6.15 -9.36 7.54
C GLY A 42 -6.78 -8.22 6.74
N LEU A 43 -7.95 -8.45 6.12
CA LEU A 43 -8.69 -7.43 5.38
C LEU A 43 -9.21 -6.32 6.30
N VAL A 44 -9.84 -6.67 7.42
CA VAL A 44 -10.31 -5.68 8.41
C VAL A 44 -9.13 -4.88 8.95
N SER A 45 -7.99 -5.54 9.20
CA SER A 45 -6.77 -4.87 9.62
C SER A 45 -6.25 -3.88 8.58
N GLN A 46 -6.22 -4.24 7.29
CA GLN A 46 -5.72 -3.34 6.24
C GLN A 46 -6.69 -2.22 5.90
N ILE A 47 -8.00 -2.48 5.85
CA ILE A 47 -9.00 -1.53 5.37
C ILE A 47 -9.45 -0.56 6.48
N PHE A 48 -9.44 -1.00 7.73
CA PHE A 48 -9.93 -0.19 8.85
C PHE A 48 -8.84 0.13 9.86
N LEU A 49 -8.18 -0.89 10.42
CA LEU A 49 -7.23 -0.68 11.51
C LEU A 49 -6.03 0.16 11.07
N LEU A 50 -5.50 -0.11 9.88
CA LEU A 50 -4.34 0.59 9.34
C LEU A 50 -4.66 2.07 9.06
N PRO A 51 -5.70 2.45 8.28
CA PRO A 51 -6.10 3.85 8.13
C PRO A 51 -6.44 4.53 9.45
N LEU A 52 -7.02 3.82 10.42
CA LEU A 52 -7.30 4.37 11.73
C LEU A 52 -6.01 4.71 12.50
N ILE A 53 -5.01 3.83 12.49
CA ILE A 53 -3.70 4.10 13.11
C ILE A 53 -3.03 5.29 12.43
N ALA A 54 -3.05 5.34 11.10
CA ALA A 54 -2.52 6.45 10.31
C ALA A 54 -3.20 7.77 10.69
N PHE A 55 -4.54 7.78 10.69
CA PHE A 55 -5.34 8.94 11.05
C PHE A 55 -5.02 9.43 12.46
N LEU A 56 -5.06 8.55 13.46
CA LEU A 56 -4.78 8.92 14.85
C LEU A 56 -3.36 9.48 15.01
N LEU A 57 -2.38 8.90 14.33
CA LEU A 57 -1.01 9.37 14.37
C LEU A 57 -0.89 10.80 13.81
N ILE A 58 -1.37 11.00 12.57
CA ILE A 58 -1.16 12.27 11.86
C ILE A 58 -2.11 13.38 12.32
N PHE A 59 -3.24 13.03 12.95
CA PHE A 59 -4.16 14.02 13.50
C PHE A 59 -3.46 14.91 14.52
N PHE A 60 -2.66 14.32 15.41
CA PHE A 60 -1.88 15.04 16.43
C PHE A 60 -0.48 15.45 15.97
N TRP A 61 0.01 14.92 14.84
CA TRP A 61 1.35 15.23 14.37
C TRP A 61 1.42 16.60 13.68
N PRO A 62 2.37 17.48 14.03
CA PRO A 62 2.50 18.82 13.48
C PRO A 62 3.25 18.80 12.14
N ILE A 63 2.60 18.26 11.10
CA ILE A 63 3.08 18.27 9.71
C ILE A 63 2.06 18.97 8.82
N ASP A 64 2.53 19.45 7.66
CA ASP A 64 1.67 20.10 6.67
C ASP A 64 0.48 19.18 6.31
N PRO A 65 -0.75 19.73 6.25
CA PRO A 65 -1.92 19.01 5.78
C PRO A 65 -1.73 18.17 4.52
N ILE A 66 -0.95 18.64 3.55
CA ILE A 66 -0.77 17.92 2.29
C ILE A 66 -0.08 16.56 2.52
N TYR A 67 0.89 16.50 3.43
CA TYR A 67 1.56 15.26 3.79
C TYR A 67 0.64 14.33 4.60
N LYS A 68 -0.30 14.88 5.39
CA LYS A 68 -1.32 14.06 6.08
C LYS A 68 -2.19 13.32 5.07
N ILE A 69 -2.61 14.00 4.00
CA ILE A 69 -3.37 13.39 2.91
C ILE A 69 -2.53 12.30 2.23
N GLY A 70 -1.23 12.55 1.98
CA GLY A 70 -0.32 11.53 1.45
C GLY A 70 -0.16 10.30 2.34
N ILE A 71 -0.10 10.49 3.67
CA ILE A 71 -0.03 9.37 4.63
C ILE A 71 -1.33 8.57 4.63
N MET A 72 -2.49 9.23 4.54
CA MET A 72 -3.78 8.55 4.44
C MET A 72 -3.93 7.80 3.12
N LEU A 73 -3.53 8.41 1.99
CA LEU A 73 -3.50 7.75 0.68
C LEU A 73 -2.66 6.48 0.73
N LEU A 74 -1.43 6.60 1.25
CA LEU A 74 -0.53 5.48 1.45
C LEU A 74 -1.23 4.40 2.29
N ALA A 75 -1.76 4.75 3.47
CA ALA A 75 -2.45 3.85 4.38
C ALA A 75 -3.69 3.15 3.78
N GLY A 76 -4.35 3.78 2.82
CA GLY A 76 -5.45 3.18 2.08
C GLY A 76 -5.01 2.20 0.99
N CYS A 77 -3.72 2.20 0.60
CA CYS A 77 -3.20 1.29 -0.41
C CYS A 77 -3.09 -0.14 0.13
N PRO A 78 -3.27 -1.15 -0.74
CA PRO A 78 -3.14 -2.53 -0.36
C PRO A 78 -1.68 -2.92 -0.12
N GLY A 79 -1.48 -4.14 0.37
CA GLY A 79 -0.19 -4.82 0.27
C GLY A 79 0.32 -4.92 -1.18
N GLY A 80 1.52 -5.45 -1.36
CA GLY A 80 2.14 -5.53 -2.69
C GLY A 80 3.07 -6.72 -2.86
N THR A 81 3.67 -6.85 -4.05
CA THR A 81 4.59 -7.96 -4.35
C THR A 81 5.78 -8.07 -3.39
N ALA A 82 6.17 -6.95 -2.76
CA ALA A 82 7.17 -6.90 -1.69
C ALA A 82 6.71 -7.61 -0.40
N SER A 83 5.44 -7.51 0.00
CA SER A 83 4.93 -8.23 1.19
C SER A 83 4.89 -9.73 0.95
N ASN A 84 4.54 -10.17 -0.26
CA ASN A 84 4.63 -11.57 -0.70
C ASN A 84 6.08 -12.10 -0.63
N LEU A 85 7.06 -11.27 -0.99
CA LEU A 85 8.49 -11.59 -0.87
C LEU A 85 8.89 -11.83 0.58
N VAL A 86 8.64 -10.84 1.43
CA VAL A 86 9.04 -10.88 2.84
C VAL A 86 8.34 -12.04 3.54
N THR A 87 7.05 -12.26 3.27
CA THR A 87 6.31 -13.42 3.78
C THR A 87 6.99 -14.74 3.38
N LYS A 88 7.43 -14.88 2.13
CA LYS A 88 8.14 -16.08 1.67
C LYS A 88 9.50 -16.25 2.37
N MET A 89 10.30 -15.19 2.48
CA MET A 89 11.61 -15.22 3.17
C MET A 89 11.47 -15.62 4.64
N LEU A 90 10.43 -15.12 5.31
CA LEU A 90 10.13 -15.44 6.70
C LEU A 90 9.49 -16.81 6.89
N LYS A 91 9.23 -17.59 5.83
CA LYS A 91 8.48 -18.86 5.87
C LYS A 91 7.06 -18.71 6.44
N GLY A 92 6.44 -17.55 6.17
CA GLY A 92 5.05 -17.25 6.50
C GLY A 92 4.05 -17.92 5.58
N ARG A 93 2.77 -17.53 5.72
CA ARG A 93 1.68 -18.05 4.90
C ARG A 93 1.60 -17.25 3.60
N VAL A 94 2.44 -17.60 2.63
CA VAL A 94 2.47 -16.93 1.31
C VAL A 94 1.08 -16.90 0.66
N ALA A 95 0.34 -18.01 0.72
CA ALA A 95 -1.03 -18.05 0.20
C ALA A 95 -1.97 -17.03 0.86
N LEU A 96 -1.80 -16.74 2.16
CA LEU A 96 -2.59 -15.74 2.87
C LEU A 96 -2.21 -14.32 2.41
N SER A 97 -0.91 -14.03 2.30
CA SER A 97 -0.38 -12.74 1.84
C SER A 97 -0.86 -12.42 0.41
N VAL A 98 -0.76 -13.39 -0.51
CA VAL A 98 -1.25 -13.24 -1.88
C VAL A 98 -2.75 -13.01 -1.93
N SER A 99 -3.55 -13.80 -1.18
CA SER A 99 -5.00 -13.59 -1.12
C SER A 99 -5.34 -12.21 -0.53
N LEU A 100 -4.70 -11.78 0.55
CA LEU A 100 -4.96 -10.47 1.15
C LEU A 100 -4.67 -9.33 0.17
N THR A 101 -3.51 -9.37 -0.48
CA THR A 101 -3.16 -8.43 -1.55
C THR A 101 -4.22 -8.45 -2.66
N ALA A 102 -4.64 -9.63 -3.12
CA ALA A 102 -5.62 -9.75 -4.20
C ALA A 102 -6.99 -9.16 -3.87
N PHE A 103 -7.54 -9.50 -2.70
CA PHE A 103 -8.84 -8.96 -2.28
C PHE A 103 -8.76 -7.48 -1.97
N ASN A 104 -7.70 -7.04 -1.28
CA ASN A 104 -7.56 -5.63 -0.95
C ASN A 104 -7.37 -4.79 -2.23
N SER A 105 -6.63 -5.28 -3.22
CA SER A 105 -6.51 -4.66 -4.55
C SER A 105 -7.85 -4.45 -5.27
N LEU A 106 -8.88 -5.25 -5.00
CA LEU A 106 -10.23 -5.01 -5.53
C LEU A 106 -11.04 -4.03 -4.67
N ILE A 107 -10.86 -4.08 -3.35
CA ILE A 107 -11.59 -3.21 -2.42
C ILE A 107 -11.11 -1.76 -2.55
N ILE A 108 -9.81 -1.56 -2.80
CA ILE A 108 -9.20 -0.22 -2.95
C ILE A 108 -9.81 0.60 -4.08
N LEU A 109 -10.37 -0.05 -5.11
CA LEU A 109 -10.99 0.62 -6.25
C LEU A 109 -12.15 1.50 -5.76
N PHE A 110 -12.80 1.11 -4.67
CA PHE A 110 -13.86 1.86 -4.02
C PHE A 110 -13.38 2.62 -2.77
N SER A 111 -12.43 2.08 -2.00
CA SER A 111 -12.03 2.69 -0.74
C SER A 111 -11.06 3.86 -0.90
N ILE A 112 -10.18 3.86 -1.90
CA ILE A 112 -9.20 4.95 -2.10
C ILE A 112 -9.87 6.31 -2.34
N PRO A 113 -10.86 6.44 -3.26
CA PRO A 113 -11.56 7.72 -3.44
C PRO A 113 -12.15 8.25 -2.13
N LEU A 114 -12.78 7.38 -1.33
CA LEU A 114 -13.35 7.73 -0.04
C LEU A 114 -12.27 8.17 0.96
N VAL A 115 -11.15 7.46 1.05
CA VAL A 115 -10.02 7.82 1.92
C VAL A 115 -9.47 9.19 1.54
N ILE A 116 -9.29 9.46 0.25
CA ILE A 116 -8.82 10.76 -0.25
C ILE A 116 -9.83 11.86 0.10
N GLU A 117 -11.11 11.67 -0.22
CA GLU A 117 -12.17 12.65 0.04
C GLU A 117 -12.27 12.99 1.53
N LEU A 118 -12.30 11.98 2.40
CA LEU A 118 -12.30 12.17 3.85
C LEU A 118 -11.03 12.87 4.34
N SER A 119 -9.87 12.57 3.76
CA SER A 119 -8.62 13.20 4.12
C SER A 119 -8.60 14.69 3.77
N TYR A 120 -9.09 15.06 2.59
CA TYR A 120 -9.26 16.47 2.21
C TYR A 120 -10.33 17.16 3.05
N ALA A 121 -11.41 16.47 3.44
CA ALA A 121 -12.44 17.04 4.29
C ALA A 121 -11.94 17.35 5.72
N VAL A 122 -11.04 16.52 6.27
CA VAL A 122 -10.53 16.69 7.64
C VAL A 122 -9.27 17.55 7.69
N PHE A 123 -8.33 17.34 6.76
CA PHE A 123 -7.02 17.99 6.78
C PHE A 123 -6.91 19.13 5.76
N GLY A 124 -7.68 19.11 4.67
CA GLY A 124 -7.57 20.11 3.61
C GLY A 124 -7.83 21.53 4.10
N ASN A 125 -7.11 22.51 3.53
CA ASN A 125 -7.38 23.92 3.79
C ASN A 125 -8.72 24.34 3.18
N ASN A 126 -9.42 25.27 3.83
CA ASN A 126 -10.72 25.84 3.46
C ASN A 126 -10.73 26.36 2.00
N GLY A 127 -10.94 25.49 1.02
CA GLY A 127 -10.93 25.85 -0.40
C GLY A 127 -10.79 24.69 -1.38
N ALA A 128 -10.09 23.61 -1.01
CA ALA A 128 -9.97 22.42 -1.85
C ALA A 128 -11.21 21.53 -1.74
N LYS A 129 -12.36 22.00 -2.22
CA LYS A 129 -13.54 21.16 -2.40
C LYS A 129 -13.34 20.33 -3.66
N VAL A 130 -12.91 19.09 -3.48
CA VAL A 130 -13.07 18.07 -4.50
C VAL A 130 -14.57 17.76 -4.57
N GLN A 131 -15.30 18.47 -5.46
CA GLN A 131 -16.69 18.15 -5.77
C GLN A 131 -16.70 16.89 -6.65
N LEU A 132 -16.63 15.73 -6.01
CA LEU A 132 -16.85 14.46 -6.68
C LEU A 132 -18.35 14.16 -6.60
N SER A 133 -19.03 14.18 -7.74
CA SER A 133 -20.37 13.60 -7.79
C SER A 133 -20.22 12.09 -7.72
N PHE A 134 -20.74 11.47 -6.65
CA PHE A 134 -20.58 10.03 -6.37
C PHE A 134 -20.88 9.14 -7.59
N GLY A 135 -21.88 9.53 -8.39
CA GLY A 135 -22.26 8.82 -9.62
C GLY A 135 -21.22 8.90 -10.74
N GLN A 136 -20.63 10.07 -11.00
CA GLN A 136 -19.56 10.20 -12.01
C GLN A 136 -18.29 9.50 -11.53
N THR A 137 -17.91 9.67 -10.26
CA THR A 137 -16.74 9.01 -9.67
C THR A 137 -16.85 7.50 -9.74
N MET A 138 -18.04 6.93 -9.48
CA MET A 138 -18.22 5.48 -9.60
C MET A 138 -18.17 4.99 -11.05
N GLY A 139 -18.70 5.76 -12.01
CA GLY A 139 -18.57 5.47 -13.44
C GLY A 139 -17.12 5.50 -13.92
N ASP A 140 -16.37 6.52 -13.52
CA ASP A 140 -14.95 6.68 -13.84
C ASP A 140 -14.12 5.55 -13.23
N VAL A 141 -14.37 5.17 -11.97
CA VAL A 141 -13.73 4.00 -11.33
C VAL A 141 -14.07 2.72 -12.08
N LEU A 142 -15.32 2.50 -12.49
CA LEU A 142 -15.68 1.30 -13.25
C LEU A 142 -14.89 1.19 -14.56
N LEU A 143 -14.79 2.30 -15.31
CA LEU A 143 -14.15 2.30 -16.63
C LEU A 143 -12.62 2.32 -16.57
N THR A 144 -12.04 3.14 -15.68
CA THR A 144 -10.59 3.37 -15.63
C THR A 144 -9.87 2.39 -14.71
N VAL A 145 -10.60 1.70 -13.84
CA VAL A 145 -10.01 0.87 -12.79
C VAL A 145 -10.57 -0.57 -12.82
N VAL A 146 -11.87 -0.77 -12.65
CA VAL A 146 -12.46 -2.13 -12.56
C VAL A 146 -12.30 -2.90 -13.87
N LEU A 147 -12.69 -2.29 -15.00
CA LEU A 147 -12.58 -2.94 -16.32
C LEU A 147 -11.13 -3.35 -16.64
N PRO A 148 -10.12 -2.48 -16.50
CA PRO A 148 -8.73 -2.87 -16.75
C PRO A 148 -8.22 -3.97 -15.81
N VAL A 149 -8.52 -3.93 -14.50
CA VAL A 149 -8.14 -5.01 -13.57
C VAL A 149 -8.75 -6.34 -13.99
N MET A 150 -10.06 -6.37 -14.29
CA MET A 150 -10.75 -7.58 -14.72
C MET A 150 -10.20 -8.12 -16.04
N SER A 151 -9.83 -7.23 -16.96
CA SER A 151 -9.15 -7.57 -18.22
C SER A 151 -7.79 -8.21 -17.94
N GLY A 152 -7.01 -7.66 -17.00
CA GLY A 152 -5.72 -8.21 -16.57
C GLY A 152 -5.86 -9.61 -15.96
N ILE A 153 -6.83 -9.81 -15.06
CA ILE A 153 -7.12 -11.12 -14.47
C ILE A 153 -7.44 -12.14 -15.56
N LEU A 154 -8.31 -11.77 -16.50
CA LEU A 154 -8.74 -12.66 -17.58
C LEU A 154 -7.56 -13.07 -18.46
N ILE A 155 -6.72 -12.12 -18.87
CA ILE A 155 -5.51 -12.41 -19.66
C ILE A 155 -4.54 -13.28 -18.87
N ASN A 156 -4.34 -13.01 -17.58
CA ASN A 156 -3.45 -13.83 -16.74
C ASN A 156 -3.91 -15.30 -16.66
N GLU A 157 -5.22 -15.52 -16.53
CA GLU A 157 -5.82 -16.86 -16.50
C GLU A 157 -5.72 -17.56 -17.86
N LEU A 158 -5.99 -16.84 -18.97
CA LEU A 158 -5.95 -17.40 -20.32
C LEU A 158 -4.53 -17.78 -20.78
N TYR A 159 -3.51 -17.01 -20.41
CA TYR A 159 -2.12 -17.22 -20.84
C TYR A 159 -1.25 -17.96 -19.80
N GLY A 160 -1.89 -18.58 -18.79
CA GLY A 160 -1.27 -19.57 -17.92
C GLY A 160 -0.21 -19.01 -16.96
N HIS A 161 -0.36 -17.78 -16.50
CA HIS A 161 0.48 -17.11 -15.50
C HIS A 161 1.98 -16.91 -15.86
N LYS A 162 2.40 -17.29 -17.08
CA LYS A 162 3.81 -17.20 -17.52
C LYS A 162 4.26 -15.77 -17.83
N PHE A 163 3.34 -14.88 -18.21
CA PHE A 163 3.65 -13.51 -18.61
C PHE A 163 4.05 -12.63 -17.41
N GLY A 164 3.47 -12.86 -16.22
CA GLY A 164 3.80 -12.11 -15.00
C GLY A 164 5.14 -12.52 -14.37
N GLU A 165 5.49 -13.81 -14.35
CA GLU A 165 6.62 -14.29 -13.53
C GLU A 165 8.00 -13.71 -13.88
N SER A 166 8.27 -13.44 -15.17
CA SER A 166 9.56 -12.88 -15.61
C SER A 166 9.67 -11.37 -15.36
N PHE A 167 8.57 -10.62 -15.49
CA PHE A 167 8.57 -9.17 -15.28
C PHE A 167 8.66 -8.81 -13.78
N HIS A 168 7.95 -9.57 -12.93
CA HIS A 168 7.90 -9.28 -11.49
C HIS A 168 9.18 -9.66 -10.73
N LYS A 169 9.96 -10.63 -11.19
CA LYS A 169 11.19 -11.06 -10.48
C LYS A 169 12.25 -9.96 -10.44
N ALA A 170 12.46 -9.25 -11.54
CA ALA A 170 13.43 -8.15 -11.61
C ALA A 170 12.90 -6.92 -10.85
N LEU A 171 11.65 -6.52 -11.11
CA LEU A 171 11.01 -5.37 -10.46
C LEU A 171 11.00 -5.50 -8.93
N ARG A 172 10.76 -6.70 -8.38
CA ARG A 172 10.68 -6.96 -6.93
C ARG A 172 11.92 -6.60 -6.13
N TYR A 173 13.12 -6.71 -6.71
CA TYR A 173 14.38 -6.36 -6.04
C TYR A 173 14.93 -5.01 -6.49
N ILE A 174 14.64 -4.63 -7.75
CA ILE A 174 15.15 -3.40 -8.34
C ILE A 174 14.31 -2.19 -7.88
N LEU A 175 12.98 -2.31 -7.75
CA LEU A 175 12.10 -1.19 -7.37
C LEU A 175 12.46 -0.55 -6.03
N PRO A 176 12.67 -1.29 -4.92
CA PRO A 176 13.09 -0.66 -3.66
C PRO A 176 14.42 0.09 -3.82
N GLY A 177 15.36 -0.46 -4.60
CA GLY A 177 16.63 0.18 -4.92
C GLY A 177 16.46 1.45 -5.77
N ILE A 178 15.58 1.42 -6.77
CA ILE A 178 15.22 2.61 -7.57
C ILE A 178 14.50 3.65 -6.72
N MET A 179 13.58 3.25 -5.83
CA MET A 179 12.89 4.19 -4.94
C MET A 179 13.85 4.83 -3.94
N LEU A 180 14.80 4.06 -3.42
CA LEU A 180 15.87 4.56 -2.56
C LEU A 180 16.83 5.48 -3.34
N LEU A 181 17.16 5.13 -4.59
CA LEU A 181 18.00 5.97 -5.44
C LEU A 181 17.28 7.26 -5.84
N ALA A 182 16.01 7.20 -6.20
CA ALA A 182 15.16 8.36 -6.45
C ALA A 182 15.06 9.24 -5.20
N PHE A 183 14.90 8.65 -4.02
CA PHE A 183 14.97 9.34 -2.74
C PHE A 183 16.31 10.06 -2.54
N ILE A 184 17.44 9.39 -2.79
CA ILE A 184 18.77 10.00 -2.72
C ILE A 184 18.92 11.13 -3.75
N VAL A 185 18.50 10.92 -5.00
CA VAL A 185 18.58 11.93 -6.05
C VAL A 185 17.75 13.17 -5.69
N VAL A 186 16.51 12.98 -5.21
CA VAL A 186 15.65 14.09 -4.76
C VAL A 186 16.27 14.84 -3.58
N ILE A 187 16.86 14.15 -2.61
CA ILE A 187 17.49 14.82 -1.45
C ILE A 187 18.78 15.54 -1.82
N PHE A 188 19.64 14.93 -2.63
CA PHE A 188 21.03 15.35 -2.79
C PHE A 188 21.32 16.07 -4.12
N PHE A 189 20.43 16.00 -5.12
CA PHE A 189 20.69 16.47 -6.50
C PHE A 189 19.59 17.36 -7.08
N ASP A 190 18.62 17.85 -6.29
CA ASP A 190 17.68 18.88 -6.76
C ASP A 190 18.40 20.23 -6.90
N GLU A 191 18.85 20.54 -8.12
CA GLU A 191 19.60 21.77 -8.45
C GLU A 191 18.75 23.05 -8.31
N ASN A 192 17.42 22.94 -8.24
CA ASN A 192 16.52 24.10 -8.18
C ASN A 192 16.13 24.53 -6.77
N GLN A 193 16.47 23.76 -5.73
CA GLN A 193 16.27 24.16 -4.34
C GLN A 193 17.49 23.75 -3.53
N LYS A 194 18.16 24.76 -2.96
CA LYS A 194 19.26 24.60 -1.99
C LYS A 194 18.93 23.42 -1.08
N GLY A 195 19.73 22.34 -1.11
CA GLY A 195 19.49 21.05 -0.44
C GLY A 195 19.29 21.06 1.09
N VAL A 196 19.08 22.24 1.68
CA VAL A 196 18.69 22.51 3.05
C VAL A 196 17.17 22.40 3.26
N GLU A 197 16.33 22.50 2.21
CA GLU A 197 14.87 22.49 2.39
C GLU A 197 14.26 21.08 2.55
N TYR A 198 14.80 20.05 1.90
CA TYR A 198 14.41 18.65 2.15
C TYR A 198 14.84 18.12 3.54
N LEU A 199 15.86 18.73 4.18
CA LEU A 199 16.15 18.47 5.60
C LEU A 199 14.99 18.90 6.52
N LYS A 200 14.16 19.88 6.12
CA LYS A 200 12.91 20.20 6.83
C LYS A 200 11.90 19.04 6.75
N HIS A 201 11.99 18.19 5.71
CA HIS A 201 11.12 17.03 5.50
C HIS A 201 11.60 15.76 6.22
N LEU A 202 12.76 15.78 6.91
CA LEU A 202 13.13 14.71 7.86
C LEU A 202 12.06 14.51 8.94
N ASN A 203 11.34 15.57 9.28
CA ASN A 203 10.18 15.51 10.19
C ASN A 203 9.05 14.61 9.66
N LEU A 204 9.01 14.27 8.37
CA LEU A 204 8.07 13.31 7.77
C LEU A 204 8.53 11.85 7.93
N LEU A 205 9.83 11.59 8.06
CA LEU A 205 10.32 10.22 8.27
C LEU A 205 9.87 9.66 9.62
N ILE A 206 9.89 10.49 10.66
CA ILE A 206 9.51 10.08 12.02
C ILE A 206 8.09 9.50 12.07
N PRO A 207 7.02 10.21 11.66
CA PRO A 207 5.67 9.65 11.67
C PRO A 207 5.55 8.44 10.72
N LEU A 208 6.24 8.41 9.58
CA LEU A 208 6.19 7.25 8.68
C LEU A 208 6.82 5.99 9.29
N ILE A 209 7.95 6.13 9.99
CA ILE A 209 8.60 5.03 10.70
C ILE A 209 7.72 4.56 11.85
N ILE A 210 7.18 5.49 12.64
CA ILE A 210 6.25 5.17 13.74
C ILE A 210 5.02 4.44 13.19
N LEU A 211 4.44 4.92 12.09
CA LEU A 211 3.31 4.28 11.43
C LEU A 211 3.64 2.85 11.05
N ASN A 212 4.78 2.62 10.38
CA ASN A 212 5.21 1.30 9.95
C ASN A 212 5.34 0.32 11.14
N PHE A 213 6.02 0.74 12.21
CA PHE A 213 6.14 -0.08 13.41
C PHE A 213 4.78 -0.34 14.08
N ALA A 214 3.97 0.71 14.23
CA ALA A 214 2.66 0.63 14.87
C ALA A 214 1.73 -0.34 14.12
N THR A 215 1.70 -0.30 12.78
CA THR A 215 0.86 -1.17 11.97
C THR A 215 1.33 -2.62 11.98
N ILE A 216 2.65 -2.87 11.96
CA ILE A 216 3.22 -4.22 12.13
C ILE A 216 2.79 -4.82 13.47
N ILE A 217 2.99 -4.07 14.55
CA ILE A 217 2.65 -4.50 15.91
C ILE A 217 1.14 -4.74 16.05
N ALA A 218 0.34 -3.76 15.63
CA ALA A 218 -1.11 -3.85 15.70
C ALA A 218 -1.66 -5.01 14.88
N GLY A 219 -1.12 -5.24 13.68
CA GLY A 219 -1.50 -6.37 12.83
C GLY A 219 -1.20 -7.73 13.43
N TYR A 220 -0.02 -7.86 14.04
CA TYR A 220 0.33 -9.06 14.77
C TYR A 220 -0.64 -9.33 15.92
N PHE A 221 -0.86 -8.34 16.80
CA PHE A 221 -1.72 -8.53 17.97
C PHE A 221 -3.20 -8.67 17.61
N ALA A 222 -3.70 -7.99 16.58
CA ALA A 222 -5.05 -8.21 16.05
C ALA A 222 -5.22 -9.66 15.61
N ALA A 223 -4.25 -10.21 14.87
CA ALA A 223 -4.26 -11.61 14.45
C ALA A 223 -4.18 -12.59 15.63
N ARG A 224 -3.38 -12.28 16.66
CA ARG A 224 -3.27 -13.11 17.88
C ARG A 224 -4.55 -13.07 18.71
N ARG A 225 -5.21 -11.91 18.83
CA ARG A 225 -6.52 -11.76 19.52
C ARG A 225 -7.61 -12.60 18.85
N MET A 226 -7.54 -12.72 17.53
CA MET A 226 -8.41 -13.62 16.74
C MET A 226 -7.98 -15.09 16.78
N LYS A 227 -7.04 -15.45 17.66
CA LYS A 227 -6.52 -16.82 17.89
C LYS A 227 -5.91 -17.44 16.64
N LEU A 228 -5.39 -16.64 15.71
CA LEU A 228 -4.72 -17.14 14.52
C LEU A 228 -3.37 -17.76 14.86
N LYS A 229 -2.97 -18.79 14.09
CA LYS A 229 -1.65 -19.42 14.24
C LYS A 229 -0.54 -18.37 14.10
N HIS A 230 0.58 -18.57 14.80
CA HIS A 230 1.74 -17.67 14.78
C HIS A 230 2.17 -17.27 13.36
N SER A 231 2.21 -18.25 12.46
CA SER A 231 2.54 -18.02 11.04
C SER A 231 1.57 -17.13 10.29
N ALA A 232 0.28 -17.16 10.63
CA ALA A 232 -0.69 -16.22 10.07
C ALA A 232 -0.52 -14.82 10.69
N ALA A 233 -0.21 -14.74 11.98
CA ALA A 233 -0.10 -13.47 12.69
C ALA A 233 1.05 -12.60 12.19
N TYR A 234 2.27 -13.15 12.08
CA TYR A 234 3.37 -12.37 11.49
C TYR A 234 3.22 -12.17 9.98
N THR A 235 2.42 -12.99 9.28
CA THR A 235 2.07 -12.71 7.87
C THR A 235 1.18 -11.48 7.77
N ILE A 236 0.15 -11.35 8.60
CA ILE A 236 -0.72 -10.16 8.64
C ILE A 236 0.07 -8.92 9.09
N ALA A 237 1.00 -9.08 10.03
CA ALA A 237 1.91 -8.00 10.44
C ALA A 237 2.76 -7.48 9.27
N VAL A 238 3.32 -8.38 8.45
CA VAL A 238 4.08 -8.03 7.25
C VAL A 238 3.19 -7.31 6.22
N GLU A 239 1.96 -7.80 6.00
CA GLU A 239 1.00 -7.14 5.11
C GLU A 239 0.61 -5.73 5.57
N MET A 240 0.55 -5.49 6.88
CA MET A 240 0.26 -4.15 7.42
C MET A 240 1.45 -3.19 7.37
N GLY A 241 2.68 -3.74 7.44
CA GLY A 241 3.91 -2.95 7.31
C GLY A 241 4.29 -2.67 5.86
N LEU A 242 3.91 -3.51 4.90
CA LEU A 242 4.27 -3.31 3.49
C LEU A 242 3.06 -2.96 2.66
N GLN A 243 2.90 -1.67 2.40
CA GLN A 243 1.91 -1.12 1.48
C GLN A 243 2.51 -0.95 0.09
N ASN A 244 1.65 -0.85 -0.91
CA ASN A 244 2.03 -0.65 -2.29
C ASN A 244 2.38 0.83 -2.54
N SER A 245 3.62 1.22 -2.18
CA SER A 245 4.11 2.58 -2.38
C SER A 245 4.18 2.98 -3.86
N VAL A 246 4.33 2.02 -4.78
CA VAL A 246 4.30 2.31 -6.23
C VAL A 246 2.90 2.76 -6.65
N LEU A 247 1.86 2.10 -6.17
CA LEU A 247 0.48 2.51 -6.41
C LEU A 247 0.18 3.88 -5.77
N ALA A 248 0.60 4.10 -4.52
CA ALA A 248 0.44 5.40 -3.86
C ALA A 248 1.13 6.53 -4.66
N LEU A 249 2.37 6.29 -5.10
CA LEU A 249 3.13 7.23 -5.93
C LEU A 249 2.42 7.51 -7.26
N PHE A 250 1.86 6.47 -7.88
CA PHE A 250 1.12 6.59 -9.12
C PHE A 250 -0.13 7.48 -8.96
N ILE A 251 -0.93 7.22 -7.92
CA ILE A 251 -2.15 7.99 -7.64
C ILE A 251 -1.79 9.45 -7.32
N ALA A 252 -0.76 9.68 -6.52
CA ALA A 252 -0.29 11.03 -6.19
C ALA A 252 0.12 11.83 -7.44
N ASN A 253 0.88 11.23 -8.35
CA ASN A 253 1.35 11.92 -9.56
C ASN A 253 0.28 12.06 -10.65
N GLN A 254 -0.46 11.00 -10.93
CA GLN A 254 -1.36 10.98 -12.09
C GLN A 254 -2.77 11.47 -11.75
N LEU A 255 -3.24 11.19 -10.54
CA LEU A 255 -4.61 11.51 -10.14
C LEU A 255 -4.66 12.83 -9.38
N LEU A 256 -3.79 13.00 -8.38
CA LEU A 256 -3.76 14.21 -7.55
C LEU A 256 -2.85 15.31 -8.11
N LYS A 257 -1.92 14.95 -9.01
CA LYS A 257 -0.92 15.85 -9.62
C LYS A 257 -0.13 16.65 -8.58
N ASP A 258 0.18 15.99 -7.47
CA ASP A 258 0.80 16.61 -6.31
C ASP A 258 2.12 15.91 -5.94
N GLN A 259 3.21 16.69 -5.97
CA GLN A 259 4.56 16.19 -5.72
C GLN A 259 4.82 15.95 -4.23
N ASP A 260 4.17 16.71 -3.34
CA ASP A 260 4.31 16.57 -1.89
C ASP A 260 3.63 15.28 -1.39
N ILE A 261 2.46 14.96 -1.95
CA ILE A 261 1.81 13.66 -1.71
C ILE A 261 2.69 12.52 -2.24
N SER A 262 3.30 12.71 -3.41
CA SER A 262 4.20 11.72 -4.03
C SER A 262 5.43 11.43 -3.17
N LEU A 263 5.98 12.46 -2.52
CA LEU A 263 7.12 12.34 -1.62
C LEU A 263 6.85 11.33 -0.50
N VAL A 264 5.65 11.34 0.10
CA VAL A 264 5.28 10.39 1.18
C VAL A 264 5.45 8.94 0.75
N ALA A 265 5.02 8.59 -0.46
CA ALA A 265 5.14 7.24 -1.00
C ALA A 265 6.61 6.84 -1.24
N ILE A 266 7.42 7.76 -1.76
CA ILE A 266 8.86 7.56 -1.97
C ILE A 266 9.58 7.31 -0.64
N LEU A 267 9.33 8.18 0.35
CA LEU A 267 9.90 8.08 1.69
C LEU A 267 9.59 6.73 2.33
N TYR A 268 8.31 6.34 2.37
CA TYR A 268 7.90 5.07 2.96
C TYR A 268 8.48 3.87 2.21
N GLY A 269 8.46 3.90 0.87
CA GLY A 269 9.00 2.84 0.03
C GLY A 269 10.50 2.60 0.25
N SER A 270 11.26 3.65 0.57
CA SER A 270 12.72 3.56 0.76
C SER A 270 13.15 2.70 1.96
N PHE A 271 12.35 2.67 3.05
CA PHE A 271 12.72 1.97 4.29
C PHE A 271 11.79 0.81 4.66
N SER A 272 10.52 0.85 4.23
CA SER A 272 9.47 -0.05 4.75
C SER A 272 9.79 -1.53 4.53
N LEU A 273 10.46 -1.89 3.42
CA LEU A 273 10.92 -3.27 3.17
C LEU A 273 11.84 -3.77 4.27
N ILE A 274 12.85 -2.97 4.62
CA ILE A 274 13.87 -3.34 5.61
C ILE A 274 13.23 -3.43 6.99
N ILE A 275 12.50 -2.39 7.40
CA ILE A 275 11.88 -2.35 8.74
C ILE A 275 10.85 -3.47 8.89
N THR A 276 9.99 -3.69 7.88
CA THR A 276 8.98 -4.74 7.95
C THR A 276 9.58 -6.14 7.93
N PHE A 277 10.65 -6.36 7.16
CA PHE A 277 11.38 -7.63 7.20
C PHE A 277 11.95 -7.90 8.60
N LEU A 278 12.61 -6.91 9.21
CA LEU A 278 13.17 -7.03 10.56
C LEU A 278 12.07 -7.24 11.61
N GLY A 279 10.99 -6.44 11.56
CA GLY A 279 9.85 -6.57 12.45
C GLY A 279 9.18 -7.95 12.36
N GLY A 280 8.94 -8.43 11.14
CA GLY A 280 8.43 -9.77 10.90
C GLY A 280 9.37 -10.88 11.38
N TRP A 281 10.68 -10.70 11.21
CA TRP A 281 11.71 -11.62 11.71
C TRP A 281 11.73 -11.68 13.24
N ILE A 282 11.66 -10.53 13.92
CA ILE A 282 11.59 -10.45 15.38
C ILE A 282 10.33 -11.14 15.88
N LEU A 283 9.16 -10.79 15.34
CA LEU A 283 7.88 -11.39 15.71
C LEU A 283 7.91 -12.91 15.54
N LYS A 284 8.46 -13.39 14.42
CA LYS A 284 8.61 -14.82 14.15
C LYS A 284 9.41 -15.54 15.25
N HIS A 285 10.58 -15.02 15.63
CA HIS A 285 11.51 -15.74 16.52
C HIS A 285 11.22 -15.55 18.00
N TYR A 286 10.80 -14.36 18.43
CA TYR A 286 10.66 -14.05 19.86
C TYR A 286 9.26 -14.30 20.43
N PHE A 287 8.23 -14.32 19.59
CA PHE A 287 6.83 -14.48 20.03
C PHE A 287 6.22 -15.85 19.65
N GLY A 288 7.03 -16.78 19.13
CA GLY A 288 6.59 -18.10 18.69
C GLY A 288 6.55 -19.13 19.82
N LYS A 289 5.34 -19.48 20.28
CA LYS A 289 4.91 -20.63 21.10
C LYS A 289 5.67 -21.06 22.38
N GLU A 290 6.91 -20.68 22.64
CA GLU A 290 7.59 -21.02 23.91
C GLU A 290 7.43 -19.96 25.01
N ASN A 291 7.04 -18.72 24.65
CA ASN A 291 7.05 -17.59 25.58
C ASN A 291 5.67 -17.06 26.02
N ILE A 292 4.56 -17.53 25.42
CA ILE A 292 3.21 -16.98 25.72
C ILE A 292 2.49 -17.78 26.82
N GLU A 293 2.97 -18.98 27.18
CA GLU A 293 2.46 -19.73 28.34
C GLU A 293 3.14 -19.33 29.67
N LYS A 294 3.97 -18.27 29.67
CA LYS A 294 4.69 -17.78 30.86
C LYS A 294 4.36 -16.34 31.25
N ILE A 295 3.31 -15.74 30.69
CA ILE A 295 2.78 -14.41 31.08
C ILE A 295 1.29 -14.56 31.32
#